data_AF-A0A6P2FYK9-F1
#
_entry.id   AF-A0A6P2FYK9-F1
#
_cell.length_a   1.000
_cell.length_b   1.000
_cell.length_c   1.000
_cell.angle_alpha   90.00
_cell.angle_beta   90.00
_cell.angle_gamma   90.00
#
_symmetry.space_group_name_H-M   'P 1'
#
loop_
_entity.id
_entity.type
_entity.pdbx_description
1 polymer ?
#
loop_
_entity_poly.entity_id
_entity_poly.type
_entity_poly.pdbx_seq_one_letter_code
_entity_poly.pdbx_strand_id
1 'polypeptide(L)'
;MLHKEFFGLIFLAFVAWIFLAASPEKRIERGCAPIAWVGNATTSLSSLVVPSQQTKVQGWFNNLGYGCRYVTWRLIYQDAYNEWLATQGLSPDAKKPADDAAANPAQKAASAPASSTPAAPAAPAAPEKK
;
A
#
# COMPACT_ATOMS: atom_id res chain seq x y z
N MET A 1 13.57 15.40 -32.25
CA MET A 1 13.74 13.98 -32.60
C MET A 1 14.42 13.18 -31.49
N LEU A 2 15.57 13.62 -30.96
CA LEU A 2 16.36 12.87 -29.95
C LEU A 2 15.62 12.50 -28.64
N HIS A 3 14.67 13.32 -28.19
CA HIS A 3 13.97 13.07 -26.92
C HIS A 3 13.10 11.80 -26.95
N LYS A 4 12.44 11.52 -28.08
CA LYS A 4 11.59 10.32 -28.23
C LYS A 4 12.42 9.03 -28.12
N GLU A 5 13.55 9.00 -28.80
CA GLU A 5 14.52 7.90 -28.76
C GLU A 5 15.06 7.69 -27.33
N PHE A 6 15.40 8.79 -26.64
CA PHE A 6 15.93 8.74 -25.27
C PHE A 6 14.91 8.23 -24.25
N PHE A 7 13.66 8.70 -24.31
CA PHE A 7 12.59 8.19 -23.44
C PHE A 7 12.29 6.71 -23.72
N GLY A 8 12.32 6.29 -25.00
CA GLY A 8 12.17 4.88 -25.37
C GLY A 8 13.26 3.99 -24.77
N LEU A 9 14.53 4.41 -24.87
CA LEU A 9 15.66 3.66 -24.31
C LEU A 9 15.60 3.57 -22.78
N ILE A 10 15.25 4.68 -22.08
CA ILE A 10 15.07 4.66 -20.62
C ILE A 10 13.92 3.73 -20.24
N PHE A 11 12.80 3.77 -20.96
CA PHE A 11 11.68 2.90 -20.71
C PHE A 11 12.06 1.42 -20.87
N LEU A 12 12.79 1.06 -21.93
CA LEU A 12 13.27 -0.30 -22.11
C LEU A 12 14.26 -0.71 -21.03
N ALA A 13 15.17 0.17 -20.61
CA ALA A 13 16.08 -0.09 -19.49
C ALA A 13 15.31 -0.33 -18.19
N PHE A 14 14.24 0.44 -17.95
CA PHE A 14 13.36 0.26 -16.78
C PHE A 14 12.63 -1.09 -16.83
N VAL A 15 12.04 -1.45 -17.98
CA VAL A 15 11.40 -2.76 -18.15
C VAL A 15 12.41 -3.89 -17.95
N ALA A 16 13.61 -3.80 -18.55
CA ALA A 16 14.66 -4.78 -18.35
C ALA A 16 15.06 -4.90 -16.87
N TRP A 17 15.18 -3.78 -16.16
CA TRP A 17 15.46 -3.75 -14.72
C TRP A 17 14.37 -4.43 -13.89
N ILE A 18 13.09 -4.29 -14.25
CA ILE A 18 12.00 -5.02 -13.60
C ILE A 18 12.21 -6.52 -13.76
N PHE A 19 12.40 -7.01 -14.98
CA PHE A 19 12.54 -8.45 -15.26
C PHE A 19 13.84 -9.06 -14.70
N LEU A 20 14.87 -8.24 -14.46
CA LEU A 20 16.10 -8.66 -13.81
C LEU A 20 15.89 -9.10 -12.34
N ALA A 21 14.70 -8.90 -11.76
CA ALA A 21 14.38 -9.41 -10.44
C ALA A 21 14.13 -10.94 -10.45
N ALA A 22 14.78 -11.61 -9.50
CA ALA A 22 14.74 -13.07 -9.37
C ALA A 22 13.35 -13.61 -8.99
N SER A 23 12.57 -12.87 -8.19
CA SER A 23 11.24 -13.29 -7.74
C SER A 23 10.11 -12.47 -8.38
N PRO A 24 8.94 -13.09 -8.60
CA PRO A 24 7.76 -12.40 -9.13
C PRO A 24 7.32 -11.21 -8.28
N GLU A 25 7.38 -11.35 -6.95
CA GLU A 25 7.09 -10.26 -6.02
C GLU A 25 8.02 -9.08 -6.25
N LYS A 26 9.34 -9.32 -6.36
CA LYS A 26 10.34 -8.27 -6.60
C LYS A 26 10.15 -7.57 -7.94
N ARG A 27 9.62 -8.26 -8.96
CA ARG A 27 9.24 -7.63 -10.24
C ARG A 27 8.10 -6.63 -10.05
N ILE A 28 7.07 -6.98 -9.28
CA ILE A 28 5.96 -6.07 -8.95
C ILE A 28 6.47 -4.87 -8.13
N GLU A 29 7.36 -5.09 -7.15
CA GLU A 29 7.94 -3.99 -6.38
C GLU A 29 8.68 -3.00 -7.27
N ARG A 30 9.51 -3.50 -8.19
CA ARG A 30 10.24 -2.67 -9.15
C ARG A 30 9.30 -1.96 -10.13
N GLY A 31 8.23 -2.63 -10.56
CA GLY A 31 7.20 -2.05 -11.43
C GLY A 31 6.46 -0.88 -10.79
N CYS A 32 6.18 -0.97 -9.49
CA CYS A 32 5.51 0.10 -8.74
C CYS A 32 6.48 1.11 -8.09
N ALA A 33 7.80 0.90 -8.18
CA ALA A 33 8.83 1.78 -7.61
C ALA A 33 8.74 3.26 -8.04
N PRO A 34 8.34 3.60 -9.29
CA PRO A 34 8.20 4.99 -9.70
C PRO A 34 7.24 5.81 -8.82
N ILE A 35 6.20 5.18 -8.27
CA ILE A 35 5.24 5.86 -7.39
C ILE A 35 5.94 6.33 -6.11
N ALA A 36 6.86 5.52 -5.57
CA ALA A 36 7.63 5.88 -4.39
C ALA A 36 8.66 6.98 -4.69
N TRP A 37 9.32 6.94 -5.85
CA TRP A 37 10.26 8.00 -6.26
C TRP A 37 9.57 9.35 -6.40
N VAL A 38 8.43 9.36 -7.11
CA VAL A 38 7.60 10.57 -7.28
C VAL A 38 7.02 11.01 -5.94
N GLY A 39 6.59 10.09 -5.10
CA GLY A 39 6.07 10.38 -3.77
C GLY A 39 7.10 11.03 -2.86
N ASN A 40 8.33 10.53 -2.84
CA ASN A 40 9.43 11.12 -2.09
C ASN A 40 9.79 12.51 -2.64
N ALA A 41 9.89 12.67 -3.96
CA ALA A 41 10.17 13.97 -4.57
C ALA A 41 9.09 15.00 -4.24
N THR A 42 7.82 14.61 -4.37
CA THR A 42 6.67 15.48 -4.10
C THR A 42 6.54 15.79 -2.61
N THR A 43 6.78 14.82 -1.73
CA THR A 43 6.74 15.03 -0.27
C THR A 43 7.85 15.96 0.18
N SER A 44 9.08 15.82 -0.37
CA SER A 44 10.18 16.74 -0.10
C SER A 44 9.85 18.16 -0.56
N LEU A 45 9.29 18.32 -1.76
CA LEU A 45 8.84 19.63 -2.25
C LEU A 45 7.72 20.21 -1.36
N SER A 46 6.77 19.36 -0.94
CA SER A 46 5.67 19.76 -0.07
C SER A 46 6.15 20.16 1.31
N SER A 47 7.17 19.49 1.86
CA SER A 47 7.77 19.87 3.15
C SER A 47 8.40 21.26 3.11
N LEU A 48 8.85 21.71 1.93
CA LEU A 48 9.45 23.02 1.72
C LEU A 48 8.42 24.14 1.52
N VAL A 49 7.30 23.85 0.85
CA VAL A 49 6.26 24.85 0.54
C VAL A 49 5.16 24.88 1.61
N VAL A 50 4.69 23.72 2.05
CA VAL A 50 3.56 23.56 2.99
C VAL A 50 3.80 22.36 3.94
N PRO A 51 4.55 22.54 5.03
CA PRO A 51 4.95 21.45 5.92
C PRO A 51 3.76 20.76 6.60
N SER A 52 2.62 21.46 6.79
CA SER A 52 1.42 20.89 7.42
C SER A 52 0.72 19.79 6.60
N GLN A 53 0.99 19.69 5.29
CA GLN A 53 0.36 18.70 4.40
C GLN A 53 1.29 17.54 4.02
N GLN A 54 2.55 17.58 4.46
CA GLN A 54 3.56 16.56 4.14
C GLN A 54 3.06 15.14 4.46
N THR A 55 2.50 14.92 5.66
CA THR A 55 2.03 13.61 6.10
C THR A 55 0.86 13.09 5.26
N LYS A 56 -0.04 13.97 4.80
CA LYS A 56 -1.17 13.58 3.94
C LYS A 56 -0.70 13.19 2.54
N VAL A 57 0.20 13.98 1.96
CA VAL A 57 0.80 13.69 0.65
C VAL A 57 1.54 12.36 0.70
N GLN A 58 2.37 12.15 1.73
CA GLN A 58 3.10 10.91 1.90
C GLN A 58 2.18 9.70 2.09
N GLY A 59 1.12 9.84 2.90
CA GLY A 59 0.11 8.80 3.08
C GLY A 59 -0.61 8.44 1.77
N TRP A 60 -0.93 9.44 0.94
CA TRP A 60 -1.56 9.21 -0.37
C TRP A 60 -0.67 8.41 -1.32
N PHE A 61 0.61 8.77 -1.43
CA PHE A 61 1.57 8.03 -2.27
C PHE A 61 1.84 6.61 -1.75
N ASN A 62 1.87 6.41 -0.43
CA ASN A 62 1.98 5.08 0.16
C ASN A 62 0.78 4.20 -0.21
N ASN A 63 -0.44 4.74 -0.12
CA ASN A 63 -1.65 4.04 -0.53
C ASN A 63 -1.66 3.72 -2.03
N LEU A 64 -1.20 4.63 -2.88
CA LEU A 64 -1.06 4.37 -4.32
C LEU A 64 0.00 3.30 -4.62
N GLY A 65 1.13 3.34 -3.92
CA GLY A 65 2.18 2.33 -4.07
C GLY A 65 1.69 0.95 -3.66
N TYR A 66 0.95 0.85 -2.56
CA TYR A 66 0.30 -0.38 -2.13
C TYR A 66 -0.78 -0.84 -3.13
N GLY A 67 -1.64 0.07 -3.56
CA GLY A 67 -2.69 -0.20 -4.54
C GLY A 67 -2.15 -0.72 -5.86
N CYS A 68 -1.06 -0.14 -6.37
CA CYS A 68 -0.37 -0.62 -7.57
C CYS A 68 0.08 -2.07 -7.43
N ARG A 69 0.71 -2.41 -6.30
CA ARG A 69 1.22 -3.77 -6.04
C ARG A 69 0.07 -4.76 -5.89
N TYR A 70 -0.99 -4.37 -5.18
CA TYR A 70 -2.19 -5.19 -5.00
C TYR A 70 -2.89 -5.45 -6.33
N VAL A 71 -3.17 -4.42 -7.13
CA VAL A 71 -3.85 -4.57 -8.43
C VAL A 71 -2.99 -5.40 -9.39
N THR A 72 -1.68 -5.16 -9.43
CA THR A 72 -0.77 -5.93 -10.27
C THR A 72 -0.73 -7.40 -9.86
N TRP A 73 -0.63 -7.69 -8.56
CA TRP A 73 -0.70 -9.06 -8.06
C TRP A 73 -2.04 -9.70 -8.41
N ARG A 74 -3.14 -8.98 -8.20
CA ARG A 74 -4.50 -9.46 -8.44
C ARG A 74 -4.75 -9.77 -9.93
N LEU A 75 -4.27 -8.93 -10.84
CA LEU A 75 -4.47 -9.16 -12.28
C LEU A 75 -3.57 -10.25 -12.87
N ILE A 76 -2.39 -10.49 -12.28
CA ILE A 76 -1.39 -11.40 -12.87
C ILE A 76 -1.35 -12.76 -12.17
N TYR A 77 -1.63 -12.82 -10.87
CA TYR A 77 -1.42 -14.03 -10.05
C TYR A 77 -2.69 -14.61 -9.45
N GLN A 78 -3.83 -13.88 -9.46
CA GLN A 78 -5.04 -14.38 -8.80
C GLN A 78 -5.55 -15.68 -9.42
N ASP A 79 -5.56 -15.79 -10.75
CA ASP A 79 -6.08 -16.99 -11.42
C ASP A 79 -5.20 -18.21 -11.14
N ALA A 80 -3.88 -18.08 -11.30
CA ALA A 80 -2.92 -19.13 -10.98
C ALA A 80 -2.97 -19.53 -9.49
N TYR A 81 -3.21 -18.57 -8.60
CA TYR A 81 -3.35 -18.82 -7.18
C TYR A 81 -4.65 -19.58 -6.86
N ASN A 82 -5.76 -19.21 -7.48
CA ASN A 82 -7.04 -19.90 -7.32
C ASN A 82 -6.98 -21.35 -7.84
N GLU A 83 -6.27 -21.59 -8.94
CA GLU A 83 -6.06 -22.93 -9.49
C GLU A 83 -5.15 -23.79 -8.58
N TRP A 84 -4.10 -23.20 -8.02
CA TRP A 84 -3.26 -23.85 -7.01
C TRP A 84 -4.02 -24.15 -5.70
N LEU A 85 -4.98 -23.30 -5.32
CA LEU A 85 -5.86 -23.56 -4.19
C LEU A 85 -6.84 -24.71 -4.47
N ALA A 86 -7.44 -24.74 -5.67
CA ALA A 86 -8.32 -25.80 -6.11
C ALA A 86 -7.64 -27.17 -6.16
N THR A 87 -6.38 -27.23 -6.62
CA THR A 87 -5.57 -28.48 -6.63
C THR A 87 -5.22 -28.99 -5.23
N GLN A 88 -5.23 -28.12 -4.21
CA GLN A 88 -5.08 -28.52 -2.81
C GLN A 88 -6.41 -28.80 -2.10
N GLY A 89 -7.53 -28.83 -2.84
CA GLY A 89 -8.85 -29.04 -2.28
C GLY A 89 -9.38 -27.85 -1.47
N LEU A 90 -8.68 -26.72 -1.47
CA LEU A 90 -9.10 -25.47 -0.87
C LEU A 90 -9.82 -24.66 -1.95
N SER A 91 -11.07 -25.00 -2.29
CA SER A 91 -11.82 -24.16 -3.22
C SER A 91 -12.09 -22.79 -2.60
N PRO A 92 -11.77 -21.66 -3.26
CA PRO A 92 -12.20 -20.33 -2.81
C PRO A 92 -13.74 -20.19 -2.79
N ASP A 93 -14.43 -21.06 -3.53
CA ASP A 93 -15.90 -21.14 -3.62
C ASP A 93 -16.55 -22.19 -2.71
N ALA A 94 -15.80 -22.79 -1.78
CA ALA A 94 -16.37 -23.69 -0.78
C ALA A 94 -17.17 -22.88 0.28
N LYS A 95 -18.39 -22.50 -0.11
CA LYS A 95 -19.57 -22.32 0.75
C LYS A 95 -19.51 -21.11 1.71
N LYS A 96 -20.00 -19.95 1.26
CA LYS A 96 -20.89 -19.12 2.11
C LYS A 96 -22.35 -19.30 1.69
N PRO A 97 -23.10 -20.22 2.31
CA PRO A 97 -24.54 -20.21 2.29
C PRO A 97 -25.03 -19.38 3.47
N ALA A 98 -26.06 -18.58 3.22
CA ALA A 98 -26.72 -17.67 4.16
C ALA A 98 -25.93 -16.39 4.47
N ASP A 99 -26.02 -15.43 3.54
CA ASP A 99 -26.18 -14.00 3.88
C ASP A 99 -27.39 -13.38 3.15
N ASP A 100 -28.28 -14.20 2.59
CA ASP A 100 -29.62 -13.76 2.13
C ASP A 100 -30.65 -13.71 3.29
N ALA A 101 -30.18 -13.64 4.54
CA ALA A 101 -31.06 -13.51 5.69
C ALA A 101 -30.60 -12.38 6.62
N ALA A 102 -31.38 -11.29 6.55
CA ALA A 102 -31.54 -10.28 7.59
C ALA A 102 -30.40 -9.28 7.80
N ALA A 103 -30.61 -8.10 7.20
CA ALA A 103 -30.31 -6.84 7.85
C ALA A 103 -30.77 -6.88 9.32
N ASN A 104 -29.83 -7.03 10.26
CA ASN A 104 -30.06 -6.77 11.67
C ASN A 104 -29.16 -5.61 12.11
N PRO A 105 -29.71 -4.41 12.36
CA PRO A 105 -28.93 -3.19 12.63
C PRO A 105 -28.12 -3.20 13.94
N ALA A 106 -28.13 -4.29 14.71
CA ALA A 106 -27.43 -4.41 15.98
C ALA A 106 -25.89 -4.57 15.86
N GLN A 107 -25.35 -4.95 14.70
CA GLN A 107 -23.91 -5.22 14.56
C GLN A 107 -23.08 -3.99 14.17
N LYS A 108 -23.73 -2.86 13.83
CA LYS A 108 -23.06 -1.57 13.56
C LYS A 108 -22.56 -0.87 14.84
N ALA A 109 -22.99 -1.32 16.02
CA ALA A 109 -22.61 -0.72 17.30
C ALA A 109 -21.37 -1.34 17.96
N ALA A 110 -20.82 -2.44 17.43
CA ALA A 110 -19.70 -3.17 18.05
C ALA A 110 -18.35 -3.01 17.32
N SER A 111 -18.24 -2.12 16.34
CA SER A 111 -17.02 -1.92 15.54
C SER A 111 -16.51 -0.48 15.55
N ALA A 112 -16.65 0.21 16.69
CA ALA A 112 -15.82 1.39 16.95
C ALA A 112 -14.49 0.89 17.55
N PRO A 113 -13.36 0.92 16.83
CA PRO A 113 -12.07 0.72 17.49
C PRO A 113 -11.85 1.90 18.43
N ALA A 114 -11.67 1.56 19.71
CA ALA A 114 -11.24 2.47 20.75
C ALA A 114 -10.00 3.25 20.27
N SER A 115 -10.12 4.57 20.32
CA SER A 115 -9.04 5.52 20.19
C SER A 115 -7.90 5.14 21.14
N SER A 116 -6.76 4.74 20.59
CA SER A 116 -5.51 4.62 21.33
C SER A 116 -4.99 6.04 21.64
N THR A 117 -5.35 6.54 22.82
CA THR A 117 -4.65 7.65 23.46
C THR A 117 -3.21 7.20 23.76
N PRO A 118 -2.17 7.87 23.25
CA PRO A 118 -0.82 7.66 23.76
C PRO A 118 -0.76 8.19 25.19
N ALA A 119 -0.35 7.35 26.12
CA ALA A 119 -0.05 7.75 27.49
C ALA A 119 0.96 8.91 27.50
N ALA A 120 0.61 10.01 28.17
CA ALA A 120 1.53 11.10 28.45
C ALA A 120 2.70 10.56 29.31
N PRO A 121 3.97 10.91 29.02
CA PRO A 121 5.05 10.68 29.95
C PRO A 121 4.86 11.58 31.18
N ALA A 122 5.05 11.00 32.36
CA ALA A 122 4.97 11.69 33.64
C ALA A 122 5.91 12.91 33.67
N ALA A 123 5.38 14.05 34.09
CA ALA A 123 6.15 15.24 34.36
C ALA A 123 7.14 14.99 35.52
N PRO A 124 8.39 15.48 35.45
CA PRO A 124 9.27 15.52 36.62
C PRO A 124 8.74 16.53 37.64
N ALA A 125 8.76 16.15 38.91
CA ALA A 125 8.46 17.02 40.03
C ALA A 125 9.40 18.23 40.03
N ALA A 126 8.80 19.42 40.14
CA ALA A 126 9.48 20.71 40.29
C ALA A 126 9.91 20.93 41.77
N PRO A 127 10.67 22.00 42.08
CA PRO A 127 11.78 22.01 43.03
C PRO A 127 11.38 22.26 44.49
N GLU A 128 12.24 21.83 45.43
CA GLU A 128 12.25 22.38 46.79
C GLU A 128 13.64 22.93 47.17
N LYS A 129 13.61 24.14 47.71
CA LYS A 129 14.75 24.98 48.12
C LYS A 129 15.32 24.51 49.46
N LYS A 130 16.64 24.50 49.63
CA LYS A 130 17.33 25.21 50.73
C LYS A 130 18.83 25.30 50.48
#